data_AF-A0A2I3GXA7-F1
#
_entry.id   AF-A0A2I3GXA7-F1
#
_cell.length_a   1.000
_cell.length_b   1.000
_cell.length_c   1.000
_cell.angle_alpha   90.00
_cell.angle_beta   90.00
_cell.angle_gamma   90.00
#
_symmetry.space_group_name_H-M   'P 1'
#
loop_
_entity.id
_entity.type
_entity.pdbx_description
1 polymer ?
#
loop_
_entity_poly.entity_id
_entity_poly.type
_entity_poly.pdbx_seq_one_letter_code
_entity_poly.pdbx_strand_id
1 'polypeptide(L)'
;MEKVKRENATVMDKTRALIDSVTPKGAQACQICITYICEEDKYLAQTLGLSADQTSGNSLNMQDSQGVLSSFPALQAVQDNPTMPTSSGSEGNVKLCSLEEAQRIWKEKPVEIYPIMDKSSRTRLALIICNEEFDTLPRRTGAEVDIAGMTMLLQNLGYSVDVKKNLAASDMTTELQAFAHRPEHKTSDSTFLVFMSHGILEGICGKKHSEQVPDVLQLNAIFKMLNTKNCPSLKDKPKVIIIQACRGDGYGVVWLKDSAGVSRNVSLPTTEEFEDDAIKKAHIEKDFIAFCSSTPVKSQS
;
A
#
# COMPACT_ATOMS: atom_id res chain seq x y z
N MET A 1 16.68 -10.08 13.31
CA MET A 1 15.73 -10.58 14.33
C MET A 1 15.99 -12.02 14.77
N GLU A 2 16.22 -12.97 13.86
CA GLU A 2 16.53 -14.38 14.20
C GLU A 2 17.80 -14.54 15.05
N LYS A 3 18.84 -13.73 14.78
CA LYS A 3 20.12 -13.76 15.51
C LYS A 3 19.96 -13.37 16.99
N VAL A 4 19.20 -12.31 17.26
CA VAL A 4 18.92 -11.80 18.62
C VAL A 4 18.16 -12.81 19.48
N LYS A 5 17.29 -13.64 18.88
CA LYS A 5 16.54 -14.68 19.59
C LYS A 5 17.41 -15.88 19.99
N ARG A 6 18.47 -16.18 19.22
CA ARG A 6 19.33 -17.36 19.46
C ARG A 6 20.53 -17.06 20.36
N GLU A 7 20.99 -15.81 20.42
CA GLU A 7 22.21 -15.44 21.14
C GLU A 7 21.98 -14.90 22.56
N ASN A 8 20.74 -14.63 22.96
CA ASN A 8 20.41 -14.03 24.26
C ASN A 8 19.42 -14.88 25.04
N ALA A 9 19.78 -15.29 26.26
CA ALA A 9 18.99 -16.22 27.07
C ALA A 9 17.77 -15.58 27.74
N THR A 10 17.88 -14.31 28.16
CA THR A 10 16.80 -13.63 28.90
C THR A 10 16.03 -12.65 28.02
N VAL A 11 14.78 -12.36 28.41
CA VAL A 11 13.93 -11.36 27.73
C VAL A 11 14.59 -9.97 27.76
N MET A 12 15.25 -9.63 28.86
CA MET A 12 15.96 -8.35 29.02
C MET A 12 17.13 -8.22 28.03
N ASP A 13 17.90 -9.29 27.83
CA ASP A 13 19.05 -9.29 26.91
C ASP A 13 18.60 -9.24 25.44
N LYS A 14 17.48 -9.90 25.12
CA LYS A 14 16.83 -9.79 23.80
C LYS A 14 16.36 -8.37 23.51
N THR A 15 15.79 -7.68 24.50
CA THR A 15 15.34 -6.29 24.37
C THR A 15 16.53 -5.34 24.19
N ARG A 16 17.61 -5.52 24.98
CA ARG A 16 18.83 -4.70 24.87
C ARG A 16 19.52 -4.88 23.51
N ALA A 17 19.67 -6.13 23.04
CA ALA A 17 20.23 -6.42 21.73
C ALA A 17 19.36 -5.90 20.56
N LEU A 18 18.04 -5.82 20.75
CA LEU A 18 17.16 -5.20 19.75
C LEU A 18 17.42 -3.68 19.69
N ILE A 19 17.48 -3.02 20.84
CA ILE A 19 17.72 -1.58 20.97
C ILE A 19 19.08 -1.22 20.38
N ASP A 20 20.14 -1.97 20.71
CA ASP A 20 21.50 -1.72 20.22
C ASP A 20 21.64 -1.98 18.71
N SER A 21 20.77 -2.79 18.12
CA SER A 21 20.74 -3.07 16.68
C SER A 21 20.01 -2.00 15.85
N VAL A 22 19.23 -1.14 16.50
CA VAL A 22 18.57 -0.02 15.83
C VAL A 22 19.59 1.10 15.69
N THR A 23 20.01 1.38 14.45
CA THR A 23 20.92 2.49 14.19
C THR A 23 20.20 3.82 14.50
N PRO A 24 20.65 4.60 15.48
CA PRO A 24 20.01 5.87 15.80
C PRO A 24 20.25 6.85 14.65
N LYS A 25 19.17 7.40 14.06
CA LYS A 25 19.24 8.41 12.99
C LYS A 25 19.67 9.81 13.49
N GLY A 26 20.22 9.89 14.70
CA GLY A 26 20.62 11.13 15.37
C GLY A 26 19.46 11.80 16.12
N ALA A 27 19.82 12.64 17.10
CA ALA A 27 18.88 13.31 18.01
C ALA A 27 17.82 14.14 17.25
N GLN A 28 18.20 14.76 16.13
CA GLN A 28 17.31 15.59 15.32
C GLN A 28 16.20 14.76 14.64
N ALA A 29 16.52 13.59 14.10
CA ALA A 29 15.53 12.71 13.49
C ALA A 29 14.56 12.13 14.53
N CYS A 30 15.08 11.81 15.72
CA CYS A 30 14.24 11.38 16.85
C CYS A 30 13.29 12.50 17.29
N GLN A 31 13.77 13.75 17.38
CA GLN A 31 12.93 14.88 17.76
C GLN A 31 11.79 15.10 16.77
N ILE A 32 12.09 15.06 15.46
CA ILE A 32 11.06 15.19 14.41
C ILE A 32 10.01 14.09 14.54
N CYS A 33 10.44 12.84 14.78
CA CYS A 33 9.53 11.72 15.00
C CYS A 33 8.64 11.91 16.24
N ILE A 34 9.23 12.34 17.35
CA ILE A 34 8.51 12.61 18.60
C ILE A 34 7.49 13.75 18.41
N THR A 35 7.89 14.84 17.76
CA THR A 35 6.99 15.96 17.44
C THR A 35 5.80 15.48 16.61
N TYR A 36 6.05 14.70 15.56
CA TYR A 36 5.00 14.15 14.70
C TYR A 36 4.02 13.26 15.48
N ILE A 37 4.54 12.36 16.33
CA ILE A 37 3.69 11.48 17.15
C ILE A 37 2.86 12.31 18.15
N CYS A 38 3.45 13.33 18.77
CA CYS A 38 2.73 14.22 19.69
C CYS A 38 1.63 15.06 19.01
N GLU A 39 1.83 15.44 17.74
CA GLU A 39 0.87 16.22 16.95
C GLU A 39 -0.29 15.35 16.43
N GLU A 40 0.03 14.17 15.89
CA GLU A 40 -0.94 13.31 15.20
C GLU A 40 -1.70 12.37 16.15
N ASP A 41 -1.07 11.88 17.22
CA ASP A 41 -1.68 10.92 18.14
C ASP A 41 -1.30 11.17 19.60
N LYS A 42 -2.05 12.06 20.24
CA LYS A 42 -1.86 12.44 21.65
C LYS A 42 -2.03 11.26 22.61
N TYR A 43 -2.87 10.28 22.28
CA TYR A 43 -3.10 9.12 23.13
C TYR A 43 -1.89 8.18 23.10
N LEU A 44 -1.36 7.93 21.90
CA LEU A 44 -0.12 7.16 21.73
C LEU A 44 1.07 7.88 22.36
N ALA A 45 1.20 9.19 22.17
CA ALA A 45 2.25 10.00 22.79
C ALA A 45 2.23 9.89 24.33
N GLN A 46 1.04 10.00 24.94
CA GLN A 46 0.86 9.86 26.39
C GLN A 46 1.19 8.44 26.88
N THR A 47 0.77 7.42 26.13
CA THR A 47 1.04 6.01 26.45
C THR A 47 2.53 5.70 26.40
N LEU A 48 3.26 6.33 25.47
CA LEU A 48 4.71 6.18 25.30
C LEU A 48 5.54 7.15 26.17
N GLY A 49 4.89 8.06 26.91
CA GLY A 49 5.58 9.04 27.76
C GLY A 49 6.42 10.07 26.98
N LEU A 50 6.04 10.38 25.74
CA LEU A 50 6.77 11.31 24.87
C LEU A 50 6.29 12.75 25.10
N SER A 51 7.23 13.70 25.17
CA SER A 51 6.94 15.14 25.20
C SER A 51 7.80 15.88 24.18
N ALA A 52 7.22 16.91 23.55
CA ALA A 52 7.87 17.65 22.47
C ALA A 52 8.96 18.64 22.95
N ASP A 53 9.10 18.86 24.26
CA ASP A 53 10.00 19.87 24.81
C ASP A 53 11.27 19.26 25.39
N GLN A 54 12.32 19.12 24.56
CA GLN A 54 13.71 19.19 25.03
C GLN A 54 14.57 19.94 24.01
N THR A 55 14.87 21.20 24.31
CA THR A 55 15.97 21.94 23.68
C THR A 55 17.05 22.22 24.71
N SER A 56 18.31 21.98 24.31
CA SER A 56 19.58 22.40 24.91
C SER A 56 20.16 21.51 26.01
N GLY A 57 21.34 20.95 25.72
CA GLY A 57 22.02 19.96 26.55
C GLY A 57 22.78 20.51 27.75
N ASN A 58 23.24 19.56 28.58
CA ASN A 58 24.57 19.60 29.19
C ASN A 58 24.96 18.23 29.77
N SER A 59 26.28 18.06 29.81
CA SER A 59 27.14 16.97 30.27
C SER A 59 26.69 16.14 31.48
N LEU A 60 27.08 14.85 31.45
CA LEU A 60 27.44 13.92 32.53
C LEU A 60 27.06 14.32 33.98
N ASN A 61 26.33 13.42 34.67
CA ASN A 61 26.78 12.90 35.96
C ASN A 61 25.95 11.67 36.42
N MET A 62 26.67 10.64 36.85
CA MET A 62 26.17 9.64 37.79
C MET A 62 25.93 10.31 39.15
N GLN A 63 24.83 9.99 39.82
CA GLN A 63 24.84 9.53 41.21
C GLN A 63 23.44 9.11 41.68
N ASP A 64 23.45 8.12 42.57
CA ASP A 64 22.36 7.52 43.32
C ASP A 64 21.35 8.49 43.93
N SER A 65 20.08 8.04 44.08
CA SER A 65 19.43 7.85 45.40
C SER A 65 17.99 7.35 45.28
N GLN A 66 17.81 6.11 45.73
CA GLN A 66 16.73 5.55 46.55
C GLN A 66 15.30 6.14 46.50
N GLY A 67 14.36 5.25 46.14
CA GLY A 67 13.16 4.96 46.94
C GLY A 67 11.92 5.83 46.68
N VAL A 68 10.83 5.19 46.22
CA VAL A 68 9.59 4.99 46.99
C VAL A 68 8.59 4.21 46.12
N LEU A 69 8.16 3.08 46.67
CA LEU A 69 7.10 2.21 46.18
C LEU A 69 5.75 2.91 46.40
N SER A 70 4.93 3.13 45.37
CA SER A 70 3.51 3.49 45.56
C SER A 70 2.60 2.73 44.57
N SER A 71 2.11 1.60 45.08
CA SER A 71 0.74 1.08 44.94
C SER A 71 -0.10 1.48 43.72
N PHE A 72 -0.35 0.49 42.85
CA PHE A 72 -1.46 0.48 41.89
C PHE A 72 -2.81 0.36 42.61
N PRO A 73 -3.84 1.16 42.25
CA PRO A 73 -5.22 0.81 42.54
C PRO A 73 -5.75 -0.10 41.43
N ALA A 74 -6.30 -1.24 41.83
CA ALA A 74 -7.11 -2.11 40.99
C ALA A 74 -8.37 -1.35 40.52
N LEU A 75 -8.68 -1.43 39.22
CA LEU A 75 -9.95 -0.98 38.67
C LEU A 75 -10.67 -2.15 38.02
N GLN A 76 -11.93 -2.28 38.43
CA GLN A 76 -12.80 -3.42 38.36
C GLN A 76 -13.22 -3.75 36.92
N ALA A 77 -13.50 -5.03 36.71
CA ALA A 77 -14.15 -5.56 35.53
C ALA A 77 -15.54 -4.93 35.34
N VAL A 78 -15.73 -4.24 34.22
CA VAL A 78 -17.05 -3.94 33.67
C VAL A 78 -17.24 -4.88 32.49
N GLN A 79 -18.11 -5.88 32.67
CA GLN A 79 -18.65 -6.67 31.58
C GLN A 79 -19.61 -5.79 30.79
N ASP A 80 -19.20 -5.29 29.64
CA ASP A 80 -20.11 -4.96 28.55
C ASP A 80 -19.85 -5.96 27.44
N ASN A 81 -20.87 -6.77 27.16
CA ASN A 81 -20.86 -7.80 26.13
C ASN A 81 -21.42 -7.16 24.85
N PRO A 82 -20.62 -6.88 23.80
CA PRO A 82 -21.16 -6.41 22.55
C PRO A 82 -21.63 -7.61 21.74
N THR A 83 -22.93 -7.59 21.47
CA THR A 83 -23.71 -8.39 20.52
C THR A 83 -22.89 -8.87 19.32
N MET A 84 -23.04 -10.16 19.00
CA MET A 84 -22.48 -10.82 17.81
C MET A 84 -22.65 -9.97 16.55
N PRO A 85 -21.59 -9.67 15.78
CA PRO A 85 -21.74 -8.99 14.51
C PRO A 85 -22.43 -9.92 13.52
N THR A 86 -23.64 -9.55 13.10
CA THR A 86 -24.37 -10.20 12.00
C THR A 86 -23.65 -9.92 10.68
N SER A 87 -22.75 -10.81 10.28
CA SER A 87 -22.03 -10.75 9.01
C SER A 87 -22.86 -11.30 7.84
N SER A 88 -24.09 -10.78 7.65
CA SER A 88 -25.00 -11.24 6.59
C SER A 88 -25.35 -10.20 5.52
N GLY A 89 -24.70 -9.02 5.55
CA GLY A 89 -24.81 -7.98 4.52
C GLY A 89 -23.78 -8.13 3.39
N SER A 90 -23.97 -7.41 2.28
CA SER A 90 -23.03 -7.40 1.14
C SER A 90 -21.62 -6.91 1.49
N GLU A 91 -21.43 -6.26 2.65
CA GLU A 91 -20.15 -5.72 3.11
C GLU A 91 -19.31 -6.69 3.98
N GLY A 92 -19.79 -7.93 4.22
CA GLY A 92 -19.01 -9.00 4.85
C GLY A 92 -18.32 -8.58 6.16
N ASN A 93 -16.99 -8.75 6.23
CA ASN A 93 -16.16 -8.44 7.42
C ASN A 93 -15.63 -7.00 7.47
N VAL A 94 -16.01 -6.14 6.50
CA VAL A 94 -15.56 -4.74 6.49
C VAL A 94 -16.40 -3.95 7.48
N LYS A 95 -15.74 -3.24 8.40
CA LYS A 95 -16.44 -2.34 9.34
C LYS A 95 -17.13 -1.23 8.53
N LEU A 96 -18.44 -1.09 8.73
CA LEU A 96 -19.23 -0.06 8.08
C LEU A 96 -18.89 1.31 8.65
N CYS A 97 -18.87 2.32 7.78
CA CYS A 97 -18.84 3.72 8.18
C CYS A 97 -20.27 4.19 8.44
N SER A 98 -20.53 4.73 9.63
CA SER A 98 -21.87 5.24 9.95
C SER A 98 -22.18 6.49 9.14
N LEU A 99 -23.47 6.83 9.01
CA LEU A 99 -23.87 8.04 8.29
C LEU A 99 -23.31 9.30 8.97
N GLU A 100 -23.31 9.32 10.29
CA GLU A 100 -22.79 10.43 11.10
C GLU A 100 -21.27 10.59 10.89
N GLU A 101 -20.54 9.47 10.84
CA GLU A 101 -19.11 9.47 10.56
C GLU A 101 -18.79 9.97 9.15
N ALA A 102 -19.52 9.48 8.15
CA ALA A 102 -19.36 9.91 6.77
C ALA A 102 -19.64 11.41 6.61
N GLN A 103 -20.72 11.91 7.23
CA GLN A 103 -21.04 13.34 7.23
C GLN A 103 -19.99 14.18 7.95
N ARG A 104 -19.43 13.68 9.06
CA ARG A 104 -18.35 14.36 9.77
C ARG A 104 -17.11 14.49 8.89
N ILE A 105 -16.67 13.39 8.28
CA ILE A 105 -15.49 13.35 7.38
C ILE A 105 -15.68 14.31 6.20
N TRP A 106 -16.85 14.31 5.56
CA TRP A 106 -17.14 15.21 4.45
C TRP A 106 -17.20 16.69 4.85
N LYS A 107 -17.67 17.01 6.07
CA LYS A 107 -17.70 18.39 6.56
C LYS A 107 -16.32 18.93 6.91
N GLU A 108 -15.42 18.08 7.40
CA GLU A 108 -14.06 18.48 7.78
C GLU A 108 -13.20 18.85 6.56
N LYS A 109 -13.31 18.10 5.46
CA LYS A 109 -12.47 18.28 4.26
C LYS A 109 -13.24 18.15 2.94
N PRO A 110 -14.26 18.98 2.68
CA PRO A 110 -15.17 18.80 1.54
C PRO A 110 -14.50 18.94 0.17
N VAL A 111 -13.39 19.68 0.07
CA VAL A 111 -12.71 19.97 -1.22
C VAL A 111 -11.52 19.03 -1.49
N GLU A 112 -11.07 18.28 -0.47
CA GLU A 112 -9.89 17.40 -0.57
C GLU A 112 -10.26 15.91 -0.68
N ILE A 113 -11.55 15.57 -0.66
CA ILE A 113 -12.05 14.20 -0.74
C ILE A 113 -12.57 13.93 -2.14
N TYR A 114 -12.15 12.80 -2.73
CA TYR A 114 -12.69 12.36 -4.01
C TYR A 114 -14.21 12.12 -3.92
N PRO A 115 -15.01 12.66 -4.86
CA PRO A 115 -16.45 12.47 -4.84
C PRO A 115 -16.81 11.00 -5.11
N ILE A 116 -17.74 10.49 -4.33
CA ILE A 116 -18.26 9.11 -4.44
C ILE A 116 -19.56 9.16 -5.24
N MET A 117 -19.70 8.28 -6.24
CA MET A 117 -20.93 8.16 -7.01
C MET A 117 -22.02 7.42 -6.21
N ASP A 118 -23.27 7.68 -6.59
CA ASP A 118 -24.42 7.05 -5.96
C ASP A 118 -24.35 5.51 -6.01
N LYS A 119 -24.65 4.86 -4.88
CA LYS A 119 -24.47 3.40 -4.72
C LYS A 119 -25.38 2.61 -5.67
N SER A 120 -26.55 3.15 -6.06
CA SER A 120 -27.52 2.42 -6.88
C SER A 120 -27.16 2.40 -8.38
N SER A 121 -26.35 3.35 -8.83
CA SER A 121 -26.03 3.55 -10.25
C SER A 121 -24.56 3.33 -10.61
N ARG A 122 -23.65 3.36 -9.63
CA ARG A 122 -22.21 3.20 -9.90
C ARG A 122 -21.82 1.78 -10.28
N THR A 123 -20.85 1.66 -11.18
CA THR A 123 -20.34 0.38 -11.69
C THR A 123 -18.83 0.26 -11.44
N ARG A 124 -18.44 0.12 -10.16
CA ARG A 124 -17.03 -0.04 -9.76
C ARG A 124 -16.44 -1.34 -10.28
N LEU A 125 -15.26 -1.26 -10.89
CA LEU A 125 -14.48 -2.39 -11.36
C LEU A 125 -13.13 -2.47 -10.65
N ALA A 126 -12.64 -3.68 -10.43
CA ALA A 126 -11.29 -3.94 -9.97
C ALA A 126 -10.68 -5.13 -10.74
N LEU A 127 -9.36 -5.14 -10.87
CA LEU A 127 -8.61 -6.19 -11.55
C LEU A 127 -7.59 -6.82 -10.62
N ILE A 128 -7.58 -8.15 -10.54
CA ILE A 128 -6.55 -8.93 -9.86
C ILE A 128 -5.81 -9.75 -10.91
N ILE A 129 -4.50 -9.54 -11.03
CA ILE A 129 -3.60 -10.39 -11.81
C ILE A 129 -2.68 -11.13 -10.84
N CYS A 130 -2.80 -12.45 -10.80
CA CYS A 130 -1.99 -13.28 -9.92
C CYS A 130 -1.26 -14.38 -10.69
N ASN A 131 0.07 -14.38 -10.64
CA ASN A 131 0.87 -15.49 -11.13
C ASN A 131 1.30 -16.35 -9.94
N GLU A 132 0.81 -17.58 -9.92
CA GLU A 132 1.11 -18.61 -8.94
C GLU A 132 2.04 -19.67 -9.52
N GLU A 133 1.73 -20.13 -10.73
CA GLU A 133 2.48 -21.16 -11.45
C GLU A 133 3.35 -20.52 -12.53
N PHE A 134 4.60 -20.95 -12.60
CA PHE A 134 5.61 -20.44 -13.53
C PHE A 134 6.28 -21.60 -14.24
N ASP A 135 6.76 -21.34 -15.46
CA ASP A 135 7.41 -22.38 -16.27
C ASP A 135 8.80 -22.72 -15.70
N THR A 136 9.50 -21.73 -15.15
CA THR A 136 10.88 -21.83 -14.67
C THR A 136 11.09 -21.37 -13.23
N LEU A 137 10.26 -20.47 -12.72
CA LEU A 137 10.36 -19.98 -11.33
C LEU A 137 9.61 -20.90 -10.35
N PRO A 138 9.93 -20.85 -9.04
CA PRO A 138 9.19 -21.61 -8.03
C PRO A 138 7.71 -21.23 -7.98
N ARG A 139 6.84 -22.22 -7.72
CA ARG A 139 5.41 -21.97 -7.47
C ARG A 139 5.20 -21.11 -6.22
N ARG A 140 4.28 -20.15 -6.28
CA ARG A 140 3.92 -19.28 -5.14
C ARG A 140 2.79 -19.88 -4.29
N THR A 141 3.12 -20.89 -3.49
CA THR A 141 2.17 -21.53 -2.57
C THR A 141 1.50 -20.49 -1.65
N GLY A 142 0.17 -20.54 -1.56
CA GLY A 142 -0.63 -19.58 -0.78
C GLY A 142 -1.28 -18.48 -1.61
N ALA A 143 -0.90 -18.33 -2.89
CA ALA A 143 -1.47 -17.33 -3.78
C ALA A 143 -3.00 -17.43 -3.91
N GLU A 144 -3.59 -18.63 -3.87
CA GLU A 144 -5.06 -18.77 -3.91
C GLU A 144 -5.76 -18.17 -2.69
N VAL A 145 -5.12 -18.22 -1.52
CA VAL A 145 -5.64 -17.59 -0.29
C VAL A 145 -5.61 -16.07 -0.44
N ASP A 146 -4.52 -15.53 -1.00
CA ASP A 146 -4.41 -14.09 -1.29
C ASP A 146 -5.47 -13.63 -2.31
N ILE A 147 -5.69 -14.41 -3.39
CA ILE A 147 -6.72 -14.14 -4.39
C ILE A 147 -8.10 -14.12 -3.75
N ALA A 148 -8.44 -15.14 -2.95
CA ALA A 148 -9.74 -15.22 -2.28
C ALA A 148 -9.94 -14.04 -1.30
N GLY A 149 -8.93 -13.73 -0.49
CA GLY A 149 -8.97 -12.63 0.46
C GLY A 149 -9.15 -11.27 -0.21
N MET A 150 -8.36 -11.00 -1.26
CA MET A 150 -8.45 -9.73 -2.01
C MET A 150 -9.75 -9.62 -2.80
N THR A 151 -10.22 -10.71 -3.40
CA THR A 151 -11.52 -10.74 -4.10
C THR A 151 -12.66 -10.40 -3.15
N MET A 152 -12.71 -11.06 -1.99
CA MET A 152 -13.72 -10.82 -0.97
C MET A 152 -13.64 -9.39 -0.42
N LEU A 153 -12.44 -8.89 -0.14
CA LEU A 153 -12.24 -7.52 0.33
C LEU A 153 -12.79 -6.50 -0.68
N LEU A 154 -12.42 -6.61 -1.95
CA LEU A 154 -12.84 -5.66 -2.98
C LEU A 154 -14.34 -5.76 -3.26
N GLN A 155 -14.92 -6.96 -3.24
CA GLN A 155 -16.36 -7.15 -3.34
C GLN A 155 -17.11 -6.49 -2.17
N ASN A 156 -16.62 -6.66 -0.94
CA ASN A 156 -17.19 -6.01 0.25
C ASN A 156 -17.09 -4.47 0.17
N LEU A 157 -16.08 -3.93 -0.53
CA LEU A 157 -15.94 -2.50 -0.83
C LEU A 157 -16.80 -2.02 -2.02
N GLY A 158 -17.57 -2.93 -2.62
CA GLY A 158 -18.53 -2.66 -3.69
C GLY A 158 -17.95 -2.68 -5.09
N TYR A 159 -16.85 -3.39 -5.34
CA TYR A 159 -16.26 -3.57 -6.66
C TYR A 159 -16.69 -4.89 -7.30
N SER A 160 -16.94 -4.87 -8.61
CA SER A 160 -16.94 -6.10 -9.42
C SER A 160 -15.49 -6.45 -9.76
N VAL A 161 -15.07 -7.67 -9.44
CA VAL A 161 -13.66 -8.06 -9.47
C VAL A 161 -13.41 -9.06 -10.60
N ASP A 162 -12.54 -8.69 -11.54
CA ASP A 162 -12.03 -9.59 -12.57
C ASP A 162 -10.70 -10.20 -12.09
N VAL A 163 -10.60 -11.53 -12.13
CA VAL A 163 -9.39 -12.25 -11.72
C VAL A 163 -8.75 -12.93 -12.93
N LYS A 164 -7.46 -12.67 -13.14
CA LYS A 164 -6.64 -13.30 -14.19
C LYS A 164 -5.45 -14.00 -13.56
N LYS A 165 -5.15 -15.21 -14.02
CA LYS A 165 -4.14 -16.08 -13.43
C LYS A 165 -3.06 -16.48 -14.42
N ASN A 166 -1.82 -16.59 -13.94
CA ASN A 166 -0.68 -17.23 -14.63
C ASN A 166 -0.44 -16.71 -16.06
N LEU A 167 -0.33 -15.38 -16.20
CA LEU A 167 -0.16 -14.66 -17.45
C LEU A 167 1.31 -14.37 -17.77
N ALA A 168 1.69 -14.41 -19.04
CA ALA A 168 2.92 -13.77 -19.51
C ALA A 168 2.78 -12.24 -19.44
N ALA A 169 3.88 -11.49 -19.46
CA ALA A 169 3.82 -10.02 -19.39
C ALA A 169 3.10 -9.38 -20.59
N SER A 170 3.19 -10.00 -21.77
CA SER A 170 2.40 -9.62 -22.95
C SER A 170 0.89 -9.73 -22.70
N ASP A 171 0.48 -10.80 -22.02
CA ASP A 171 -0.92 -11.09 -21.74
C ASP A 171 -1.42 -10.17 -20.61
N MET A 172 -0.60 -9.91 -19.59
CA MET A 172 -0.89 -8.90 -18.57
C MET A 172 -1.11 -7.52 -19.19
N THR A 173 -0.28 -7.15 -20.17
CA THR A 173 -0.43 -5.88 -20.90
C THR A 173 -1.75 -5.84 -21.67
N THR A 174 -2.10 -6.93 -22.35
CA THR A 174 -3.35 -7.05 -23.10
C THR A 174 -4.57 -6.94 -22.19
N GLU A 175 -4.54 -7.62 -21.04
CA GLU A 175 -5.61 -7.56 -20.03
C GLU A 175 -5.73 -6.18 -19.40
N LEU A 176 -4.61 -5.49 -19.14
CA LEU A 176 -4.62 -4.11 -18.64
C LEU A 176 -5.20 -3.13 -19.65
N GLN A 177 -4.87 -3.28 -20.93
CA GLN A 177 -5.48 -2.48 -22.00
C GLN A 177 -6.97 -2.76 -22.11
N ALA A 178 -7.39 -4.01 -22.09
CA ALA A 178 -8.79 -4.39 -22.12
C ALA A 178 -9.56 -3.80 -20.93
N PHE A 179 -8.98 -3.88 -19.74
CA PHE A 179 -9.54 -3.28 -18.52
C PHE A 179 -9.66 -1.76 -18.63
N ALA A 180 -8.61 -1.06 -19.08
CA ALA A 180 -8.62 0.39 -19.26
C ALA A 180 -9.76 0.90 -20.17
N HIS A 181 -10.18 0.08 -21.14
CA HIS A 181 -11.23 0.42 -22.11
C HIS A 181 -12.64 0.00 -21.67
N ARG A 182 -12.81 -0.52 -20.45
CA ARG A 182 -14.12 -0.94 -19.94
C ARG A 182 -15.08 0.25 -19.82
N PRO A 183 -16.28 0.20 -20.44
CA PRO A 183 -17.24 1.31 -20.39
C PRO A 183 -17.74 1.61 -18.97
N GLU A 184 -17.75 0.63 -18.08
CA GLU A 184 -18.18 0.75 -16.69
C GLU A 184 -17.34 1.78 -15.91
N HIS A 185 -16.10 2.06 -16.33
CA HIS A 185 -15.28 3.10 -15.71
C HIS A 185 -15.90 4.50 -15.84
N LYS A 186 -16.73 4.76 -16.86
CA LYS A 186 -17.41 6.06 -17.03
C LYS A 186 -18.38 6.33 -15.87
N THR A 187 -19.11 5.30 -15.47
CA THR A 187 -20.08 5.29 -14.36
C THR A 187 -19.48 4.74 -13.06
N SER A 188 -18.15 4.75 -12.94
CA SER A 188 -17.42 4.44 -11.72
C SER A 188 -16.79 5.71 -11.14
N ASP A 189 -16.50 5.69 -9.85
CA ASP A 189 -15.81 6.75 -9.11
C ASP A 189 -14.37 6.39 -8.74
N SER A 190 -13.95 5.13 -8.86
CA SER A 190 -12.61 4.65 -8.46
C SER A 190 -12.30 3.25 -9.00
N THR A 191 -11.02 2.85 -8.98
CA THR A 191 -10.60 1.48 -9.34
C THR A 191 -9.49 0.95 -8.44
N PHE A 192 -9.41 -0.38 -8.33
CA PHE A 192 -8.29 -1.10 -7.74
C PHE A 192 -7.63 -2.02 -8.76
N LEU A 193 -6.30 -2.07 -8.74
CA LEU A 193 -5.51 -3.04 -9.48
C LEU A 193 -4.58 -3.75 -8.51
N VAL A 194 -4.60 -5.08 -8.52
CA VAL A 194 -3.81 -5.91 -7.62
C VAL A 194 -2.94 -6.83 -8.44
N PHE A 195 -1.62 -6.76 -8.22
CA PHE A 195 -0.64 -7.61 -8.87
C PHE A 195 0.07 -8.46 -7.83
N MET A 196 0.05 -9.78 -8.02
CA MET A 196 0.69 -10.74 -7.11
C MET A 196 1.53 -11.72 -7.93
N SER A 197 2.85 -11.59 -7.87
CA SER A 197 3.77 -12.42 -8.65
C SER A 197 5.15 -12.48 -7.98
N HIS A 198 6.09 -13.18 -8.61
CA HIS A 198 7.51 -12.88 -8.40
C HIS A 198 7.83 -11.49 -8.97
N GLY A 199 8.93 -10.92 -8.48
CA GLY A 199 9.40 -9.66 -9.01
C GLY A 199 10.91 -9.54 -8.90
N ILE A 200 11.45 -8.75 -9.82
CA ILE A 200 12.85 -8.39 -9.93
C ILE A 200 12.97 -6.87 -10.01
N LEU A 201 14.19 -6.35 -10.17
CA LEU A 201 14.42 -4.90 -10.20
C LEU A 201 13.63 -4.21 -11.31
N GLU A 202 13.48 -4.88 -12.46
CA GLU A 202 12.83 -4.40 -13.66
C GLU A 202 11.30 -4.41 -13.58
N GLY A 203 10.71 -5.20 -12.67
CA GLY A 203 9.26 -5.23 -12.49
C GLY A 203 8.69 -6.59 -12.10
N ILE A 204 7.44 -6.82 -12.52
CA ILE A 204 6.62 -7.97 -12.14
C ILE A 204 6.87 -9.11 -13.13
N CYS A 205 7.25 -10.28 -12.65
CA CYS A 205 7.53 -11.43 -13.51
C CYS A 205 6.23 -11.98 -14.13
N GLY A 206 6.25 -12.21 -15.43
CA GLY A 206 5.27 -13.05 -16.10
C GLY A 206 5.52 -14.55 -15.88
N LYS A 207 4.56 -15.38 -16.26
CA LYS A 207 4.62 -16.84 -16.11
C LYS A 207 5.87 -17.46 -16.74
N LYS A 208 6.35 -16.89 -17.86
CA LYS A 208 7.43 -17.47 -18.68
C LYS A 208 8.82 -16.94 -18.31
N HIS A 209 8.92 -16.21 -17.20
CA HIS A 209 10.14 -15.51 -16.83
C HIS A 209 11.27 -16.48 -16.45
N SER A 210 12.41 -16.40 -17.14
CA SER A 210 13.67 -17.02 -16.74
C SER A 210 14.80 -16.00 -16.75
N GLU A 211 15.93 -16.34 -16.11
CA GLU A 211 17.13 -15.50 -16.14
C GLU A 211 17.68 -15.31 -17.57
N GLN A 212 17.45 -16.29 -18.46
CA GLN A 212 17.91 -16.25 -19.84
C GLN A 212 16.93 -15.53 -20.77
N VAL A 213 15.63 -15.62 -20.48
CA VAL A 213 14.55 -15.03 -21.30
C VAL A 213 13.62 -14.23 -20.38
N PRO A 214 13.82 -12.90 -20.27
CA PRO A 214 13.03 -12.08 -19.37
C PRO A 214 11.60 -11.89 -19.88
N ASP A 215 10.64 -12.29 -19.06
CA ASP A 215 9.21 -12.01 -19.22
C ASP A 215 8.76 -11.11 -18.06
N VAL A 216 8.73 -9.79 -18.27
CA VAL A 216 8.57 -8.80 -17.19
C VAL A 216 7.61 -7.69 -17.57
N LEU A 217 6.60 -7.45 -16.73
CA LEU A 217 5.75 -6.28 -16.80
C LEU A 217 6.38 -5.13 -16.00
N GLN A 218 6.80 -4.10 -16.73
CA GLN A 218 7.34 -2.87 -16.17
C GLN A 218 6.25 -2.10 -15.40
N LEU A 219 6.54 -1.64 -14.19
CA LEU A 219 5.58 -0.85 -13.40
C LEU A 219 5.12 0.40 -14.14
N ASN A 220 6.04 1.09 -14.81
CA ASN A 220 5.73 2.29 -15.60
C ASN A 220 4.69 2.01 -16.71
N ALA A 221 4.64 0.79 -17.24
CA ALA A 221 3.63 0.43 -18.23
C ALA A 221 2.21 0.43 -17.63
N ILE A 222 2.07 0.04 -16.36
CA ILE A 222 0.78 0.04 -15.64
C ILE A 222 0.27 1.47 -15.50
N PHE A 223 1.10 2.40 -15.01
CA PHE A 223 0.75 3.82 -14.88
C PHE A 223 0.39 4.40 -16.24
N LYS A 224 1.23 4.17 -17.26
CA LYS A 224 0.98 4.65 -18.62
C LYS A 224 -0.37 4.17 -19.15
N MET A 225 -0.71 2.89 -19.02
CA MET A 225 -1.96 2.34 -19.56
C MET A 225 -3.21 2.91 -18.88
N LEU A 226 -3.13 3.32 -17.61
CA LEU A 226 -4.26 3.90 -16.88
C LEU A 226 -4.19 5.42 -16.71
N ASN A 227 -3.24 6.07 -17.37
CA ASN A 227 -3.06 7.51 -17.28
C ASN A 227 -4.23 8.25 -17.97
N THR A 228 -4.30 9.57 -17.81
CA THR A 228 -5.42 10.38 -18.34
C THR A 228 -5.63 10.22 -19.84
N LYS A 229 -4.55 9.97 -20.59
CA LYS A 229 -4.58 9.79 -22.04
C LYS A 229 -5.16 8.43 -22.43
N ASN A 230 -4.63 7.36 -21.84
CA ASN A 230 -4.94 5.98 -22.25
C ASN A 230 -6.18 5.40 -21.53
N CYS A 231 -6.61 6.00 -20.41
CA CYS A 231 -7.84 5.66 -19.71
C CYS A 231 -8.61 6.93 -19.29
N PRO A 232 -9.18 7.68 -20.25
CA PRO A 232 -9.87 8.94 -19.95
C PRO A 232 -11.10 8.75 -19.07
N SER A 233 -11.72 7.56 -19.09
CA SER A 233 -12.85 7.21 -18.22
C SER A 233 -12.51 7.25 -16.71
N LEU A 234 -11.21 7.15 -16.37
CA LEU A 234 -10.68 7.22 -15.00
C LEU A 234 -9.92 8.53 -14.71
N LYS A 235 -10.07 9.55 -15.57
CA LYS A 235 -9.60 10.91 -15.29
C LYS A 235 -10.26 11.45 -14.03
N ASP A 236 -9.49 12.10 -13.16
CA ASP A 236 -9.94 12.72 -11.89
C ASP A 236 -10.48 11.70 -10.86
N LYS A 237 -10.24 10.40 -11.05
CA LYS A 237 -10.68 9.30 -10.18
C LYS A 237 -9.48 8.56 -9.58
N PRO A 238 -9.53 8.19 -8.29
CA PRO A 238 -8.42 7.51 -7.65
C PRO A 238 -8.21 6.10 -8.22
N LYS A 239 -6.96 5.83 -8.56
CA LYS A 239 -6.45 4.56 -9.11
C LYS A 239 -5.49 3.95 -8.08
N VAL A 240 -5.99 2.99 -7.31
CA VAL A 240 -5.20 2.32 -6.26
C VAL A 240 -4.53 1.08 -6.86
N ILE A 241 -3.21 1.04 -6.80
CA ILE A 241 -2.40 -0.07 -7.31
C ILE A 241 -1.72 -0.77 -6.13
N ILE A 242 -1.96 -2.07 -5.99
CA ILE A 242 -1.36 -2.92 -4.95
C ILE A 242 -0.44 -3.91 -5.64
N ILE A 243 0.82 -3.96 -5.23
CA ILE A 243 1.84 -4.83 -5.83
C ILE A 243 2.49 -5.66 -4.71
N GLN A 244 2.24 -6.97 -4.74
CA GLN A 244 2.99 -7.97 -3.99
C GLN A 244 3.96 -8.65 -4.94
N ALA A 245 5.20 -8.14 -4.97
CA ALA A 245 6.28 -8.67 -5.79
C ALA A 245 7.63 -8.30 -5.18
N CYS A 246 8.55 -9.27 -5.17
CA CYS A 246 9.94 -9.04 -4.76
C CYS A 246 10.64 -8.02 -5.69
N ARG A 247 11.82 -7.53 -5.30
CA ARG A 247 12.66 -6.66 -6.15
C ARG A 247 14.05 -7.26 -6.39
N GLY A 248 14.15 -8.59 -6.37
CA GLY A 248 15.42 -9.33 -6.31
C GLY A 248 16.01 -9.42 -4.89
N ASP A 249 17.25 -9.92 -4.80
CA ASP A 249 17.97 -10.21 -3.54
C ASP A 249 18.54 -8.97 -2.80
N GLY A 250 18.23 -7.76 -3.28
CA GLY A 250 18.71 -6.50 -2.69
C GLY A 250 17.78 -5.94 -1.60
N TYR A 251 18.36 -5.31 -0.58
CA TYR A 251 17.62 -4.53 0.44
C TYR A 251 16.78 -3.43 -0.24
N GLY A 252 15.46 -3.50 -0.12
CA GLY A 252 14.53 -2.63 -0.85
C GLY A 252 14.50 -1.18 -0.36
N VAL A 253 14.84 -0.22 -1.23
CA VAL A 253 14.00 0.73 -2.03
C VAL A 253 14.96 1.35 -3.08
N VAL A 254 14.54 1.76 -4.29
CA VAL A 254 14.20 3.16 -4.64
C VAL A 254 13.40 3.15 -5.96
N TRP A 255 12.38 4.00 -6.08
CA TRP A 255 11.87 4.46 -7.37
C TRP A 255 11.89 5.99 -7.37
N LEU A 256 12.81 6.59 -8.10
CA LEU A 256 12.80 7.99 -8.50
C LEU A 256 13.54 8.07 -9.83
N LYS A 257 12.83 8.45 -10.88
CA LYS A 257 13.45 8.81 -12.15
C LYS A 257 12.99 10.23 -12.48
N ASP A 258 13.66 11.19 -11.87
CA ASP A 258 13.49 12.61 -12.20
C ASP A 258 14.05 12.83 -13.60
N SER A 259 13.16 12.97 -14.58
CA SER A 259 13.55 13.41 -15.92
C SER A 259 13.33 14.92 -16.05
N ALA A 260 14.10 15.70 -15.29
CA ALA A 260 14.40 17.09 -15.64
C ALA A 260 15.55 17.11 -16.67
N GLY A 261 15.32 16.47 -17.83
CA GLY A 261 16.28 16.40 -18.93
C GLY A 261 15.76 17.22 -20.10
N VAL A 262 16.40 18.36 -20.36
CA VAL A 262 16.18 19.28 -21.47
C VAL A 262 15.77 18.53 -22.75
N SER A 263 14.60 18.90 -23.28
CA SER A 263 14.11 18.49 -24.59
C SER A 263 15.20 18.71 -25.64
N ARG A 264 15.72 17.62 -26.18
CA ARG A 264 16.37 17.62 -27.49
C ARG A 264 15.54 16.73 -28.38
N ASN A 265 14.75 17.39 -29.22
CA ASN A 265 13.79 16.86 -30.18
C ASN A 265 14.28 15.59 -30.88
N VAL A 266 13.76 14.44 -30.50
CA VAL A 266 13.57 13.28 -31.40
C VAL A 266 12.25 12.62 -31.01
N SER A 267 11.13 13.24 -31.39
CA SER A 267 9.82 12.60 -31.35
C SER A 267 9.69 11.66 -32.56
N LEU A 268 9.70 10.35 -32.32
CA LEU A 268 9.04 9.41 -33.22
C LEU A 268 7.53 9.72 -33.16
N PRO A 269 6.81 9.77 -34.29
CA PRO A 269 5.42 10.15 -34.31
C PRO A 269 4.57 9.06 -33.62
N THR A 270 4.02 9.38 -32.46
CA THR A 270 2.82 8.71 -31.95
C THR A 270 1.66 9.05 -32.87
N THR A 271 0.86 8.05 -33.22
CA THR A 271 -0.38 8.18 -34.01
C THR A 271 -1.21 9.36 -33.49
N GLU A 272 -1.54 10.31 -34.35
CA GLU A 272 -2.41 11.44 -34.01
C GLU A 272 -3.85 10.94 -33.83
N GLU A 273 -4.17 10.52 -32.62
CA GLU A 273 -5.56 10.39 -32.20
C GLU A 273 -6.10 11.81 -31.96
N PHE A 274 -7.22 12.15 -32.59
CA PHE A 274 -7.91 13.43 -32.43
C PHE A 274 -8.54 13.52 -31.04
N GLU A 275 -7.70 13.73 -30.03
CA GLU A 275 -8.09 13.92 -28.63
C GLU A 275 -8.57 15.35 -28.40
N ASP A 276 -9.61 15.51 -27.57
CA ASP A 276 -10.14 16.79 -27.11
C ASP A 276 -9.03 17.63 -26.42
N ASP A 277 -9.01 18.94 -26.65
CA ASP A 277 -8.02 19.87 -26.10
C ASP A 277 -7.97 19.84 -24.57
N ALA A 278 -9.08 19.47 -23.91
CA ALA A 278 -9.17 19.28 -22.47
C ALA A 278 -8.41 18.03 -21.95
N ILE A 279 -8.17 17.04 -22.82
CA ILE A 279 -7.35 15.85 -22.51
C ILE A 279 -5.87 16.20 -22.71
N LYS A 280 -5.54 16.94 -23.78
CA LYS A 280 -4.16 17.41 -24.06
C LYS A 280 -3.59 18.34 -22.97
N LYS A 281 -4.45 19.12 -22.31
CA LYS A 281 -4.06 20.05 -21.23
C LYS A 281 -4.09 19.44 -19.83
N ALA A 282 -4.58 18.22 -19.66
CA ALA A 282 -4.63 17.56 -18.35
C ALA A 282 -3.27 16.97 -17.98
N HIS A 283 -2.99 16.85 -16.68
CA HIS A 283 -1.82 16.10 -16.22
C HIS A 283 -1.91 14.65 -16.71
N ILE A 284 -0.85 14.19 -17.37
CA ILE A 284 -0.80 12.85 -17.97
C ILE A 284 -0.98 11.79 -16.88
N GLU A 285 -0.22 11.87 -15.79
CA GLU A 285 -0.31 10.96 -14.64
C GLU A 285 -0.76 11.70 -13.39
N LYS A 286 -1.93 11.33 -12.86
CA LYS A 286 -2.54 11.91 -11.66
C LYS A 286 -3.53 10.95 -11.00
N ASP A 287 -3.80 11.18 -9.72
CA ASP A 287 -4.74 10.41 -8.89
C ASP A 287 -4.35 8.93 -8.72
N PHE A 288 -3.04 8.65 -8.67
CA PHE A 288 -2.51 7.31 -8.41
C PHE A 288 -1.96 7.20 -6.99
N ILE A 289 -2.17 6.03 -6.38
CA ILE A 289 -1.44 5.61 -5.18
C ILE A 289 -1.02 4.16 -5.34
N ALA A 290 0.24 3.86 -5.05
CA ALA A 290 0.80 2.52 -5.16
C ALA A 290 1.30 2.01 -3.80
N PHE A 291 0.79 0.85 -3.38
CA PHE A 291 1.27 0.12 -2.20
C PHE A 291 2.08 -1.08 -2.67
N CYS A 292 3.37 -1.09 -2.35
CA CYS A 292 4.29 -2.14 -2.77
C CYS A 292 4.83 -2.91 -1.57
N SER A 293 4.70 -4.22 -1.60
CA SER A 293 5.38 -5.13 -0.68
C SER A 293 6.34 -6.02 -1.46
N SER A 294 7.61 -5.98 -1.04
CA SER A 294 8.70 -6.78 -1.62
C SER A 294 9.29 -7.77 -0.62
N THR A 295 8.53 -8.08 0.43
CA THR A 295 8.95 -9.02 1.47
C THR A 295 8.92 -10.45 0.91
N PRO A 296 10.04 -11.20 0.97
CA PRO A 296 10.08 -12.59 0.52
C PRO A 296 9.11 -13.47 1.32
N VAL A 297 8.50 -14.45 0.65
CA VAL A 297 7.67 -15.46 1.33
C VAL A 297 8.60 -16.36 2.14
N LYS A 298 8.37 -16.46 3.46
CA LYS A 298 9.15 -17.38 4.31
C LYS A 298 8.80 -18.82 3.91
N SER A 299 9.79 -19.57 3.42
CA SER A 299 9.68 -21.01 3.25
C SER A 299 9.46 -21.65 4.63
N GLN A 300 8.32 -22.30 4.83
CA GLN A 300 8.16 -23.21 5.97
C GLN A 300 9.06 -24.43 5.69
N SER A 301 10.11 -24.57 6.50
CA SER A 301 10.98 -25.76 6.56
C SER A 301 10.48 -26.72 7.63
#